data_AF-A0A1H2R044-F1
#
_entry.id   AF-A0A1H2R044-F1
#
_cell.length_a   1.000
_cell.length_b   1.000
_cell.length_c   1.000
_cell.angle_alpha   90.00
_cell.angle_beta   90.00
_cell.angle_gamma   90.00
#
_symmetry.space_group_name_H-M   'P 1'
#
loop_
_entity.id
_entity.type
_entity.pdbx_description
1 polymer ?
#
loop_
_entity_poly.entity_id
_entity_poly.type
_entity_poly.pdbx_seq_one_letter_code
_entity_poly.pdbx_strand_id
1 'polypeptide(L)'
;MNRREFLTFGSMGLTGLALSGSNLSWLMREASAANLKSGKPWKFGVMADTQWKATADPLNPATCAVEIIETLNRQFIDAGVSFVVQVGDLVDKEYWVNPQTSVLERTLPYRAAAAQTLYDNGIGFFPLRGNHEASITAAAELPALFPQTLGEGHNLFGVSSVVASDKLNLQGLSYAFDFENVRIVMIDQFTRRDGSVNGSTNDNAVDQVDWVDAVLADRPADSHAFVMAHKNLIGQNHADCLFGSNATTNLDARNRFIGSLDRNRVGAFLGGHDHMHHRSLIASPDVSAVAEQIICASNSYKFYTPRSTPNDIQGCETVVAHELYTIGYYIFTVDGPCMTVEFYSSSHGADYGDVDLAYGPGEHVFHLRERFGYSLNGKSFDVANGESYSIVEDSFGSTEARILSGTNETLAEDVESAGRPLAKTVKTGWRETPPDSASAIFKLWGMTDNLSLYDEALTGLLPDSPGPTVSDTYVLSLSYDGTKVPAPKLRTGHFCLRAKDDKGRWVPAVDRNVGGNKRFVYGRWNGSHGLGTYGVDPDTRTVWAVLNRDGEFVAFTGPEGPKA
;
A
#
# COMPACT_ATOMS: atom_id res chain seq x y z
N MET A 1 31.25 12.24 -14.80
CA MET A 1 31.31 13.72 -14.89
C MET A 1 31.86 14.10 -16.26
N ASN A 2 31.03 14.69 -17.12
CA ASN A 2 31.39 14.99 -18.50
C ASN A 2 32.15 16.33 -18.57
N ARG A 3 33.14 16.44 -19.48
CA ARG A 3 33.93 17.66 -19.71
C ARG A 3 33.08 18.90 -20.04
N ARG A 4 31.86 18.71 -20.56
CA ARG A 4 30.88 19.79 -20.76
C ARG A 4 30.22 20.28 -19.46
N GLU A 5 30.05 19.42 -18.46
CA GLU A 5 29.50 19.83 -17.15
C GLU A 5 30.54 20.64 -16.36
N PHE A 6 31.82 20.26 -16.44
CA PHE A 6 32.91 20.98 -15.77
C PHE A 6 33.09 22.42 -16.27
N LEU A 7 32.84 22.69 -17.56
CA LEU A 7 32.99 24.02 -18.14
C LEU A 7 31.79 24.95 -17.87
N THR A 8 30.60 24.39 -17.64
CA THR A 8 29.43 25.19 -17.24
C THR A 8 29.57 25.71 -15.80
N PHE A 9 30.23 24.95 -14.91
CA PHE A 9 30.52 25.39 -13.54
C PHE A 9 31.83 26.20 -13.42
N GLY A 10 32.76 26.07 -14.37
CA GLY A 10 34.04 26.79 -14.37
C GLY A 10 33.98 28.24 -14.86
N SER A 11 32.84 28.72 -15.39
CA SER A 11 32.70 30.08 -15.94
C SER A 11 32.04 31.10 -14.99
N MET A 12 31.62 30.68 -13.79
CA MET A 12 31.28 31.62 -12.72
C MET A 12 32.57 31.98 -11.98
N GLY A 13 32.99 33.23 -12.20
CA GLY A 13 34.30 33.74 -11.85
C GLY A 13 34.73 33.60 -10.39
N LEU A 14 36.05 33.61 -10.25
CA LEU A 14 36.88 33.48 -9.05
C LEU A 14 36.77 34.68 -8.09
N THR A 15 35.57 35.25 -7.91
CA THR A 15 35.37 36.43 -7.06
C THR A 15 34.02 36.33 -6.35
N GLY A 16 34.06 35.86 -5.09
CA GLY A 16 32.98 36.06 -4.13
C GLY A 16 31.99 34.91 -3.97
N LEU A 17 32.42 33.78 -3.41
CA LEU A 17 31.52 32.86 -2.72
C LEU A 17 32.09 32.54 -1.34
N ALA A 18 31.79 33.42 -0.39
CA ALA A 18 31.80 33.05 1.02
C ALA A 18 30.62 32.09 1.25
N LEU A 19 30.90 30.79 1.23
CA LEU A 19 29.93 29.75 1.58
C LEU A 19 29.71 29.80 3.10
N SER A 20 28.64 30.45 3.56
CA SER A 20 28.13 30.26 4.91
C SER A 20 27.48 28.87 5.03
N GLY A 21 27.62 28.21 6.18
CA GLY A 21 27.13 26.85 6.43
C GLY A 21 25.62 26.63 6.18
N SER A 22 24.84 27.69 6.10
CA SER A 22 23.42 27.68 5.71
C SER A 22 23.20 27.29 4.24
N ASN A 23 24.03 27.77 3.31
CA ASN A 23 23.87 27.52 1.87
C ASN A 23 24.31 26.10 1.46
N LEU A 24 25.24 25.49 2.20
CA LEU A 24 25.62 24.09 2.00
C LEU A 24 24.47 23.13 2.37
N SER A 25 23.69 23.45 3.40
CA SER A 25 22.58 22.61 3.85
C SER A 25 21.39 22.59 2.88
N TRP A 26 21.20 23.65 2.11
CA TRP A 26 20.19 23.73 1.05
C TRP A 26 20.65 23.00 -0.21
N LEU A 27 21.91 23.19 -0.64
CA LEU A 27 22.51 22.44 -1.76
C LEU A 27 22.58 20.94 -1.49
N MET A 28 22.87 20.53 -0.25
CA MET A 28 22.83 19.12 0.15
C MET A 28 21.39 18.58 0.21
N ARG A 29 20.40 19.37 0.66
CA ARG A 29 18.99 18.98 0.61
C ARG A 29 18.47 18.85 -0.82
N GLU A 30 18.84 19.75 -1.72
CA GLU A 30 18.52 19.62 -3.14
C GLU A 30 19.27 18.48 -3.81
N ALA A 31 20.52 18.19 -3.44
CA ALA A 31 21.27 17.05 -3.94
C ALA A 31 20.74 15.71 -3.42
N SER A 32 20.29 15.63 -2.17
CA SER A 32 19.61 14.46 -1.59
C SER A 32 18.21 14.27 -2.19
N ALA A 33 17.44 15.35 -2.37
CA ALA A 33 16.18 15.32 -3.11
C ALA A 33 16.39 14.94 -4.60
N ALA A 34 17.50 15.36 -5.21
CA ALA A 34 17.88 14.98 -6.56
C ALA A 34 18.33 13.51 -6.68
N ASN A 35 18.89 12.93 -5.63
CA ASN A 35 19.26 11.51 -5.60
C ASN A 35 18.03 10.60 -5.40
N LEU A 36 16.98 11.11 -4.72
CA LEU A 36 15.66 10.46 -4.62
C LEU A 36 14.79 10.66 -5.88
N LYS A 37 15.11 11.64 -6.73
CA LYS A 37 14.38 11.97 -7.97
C LYS A 37 14.59 10.99 -9.14
N SER A 38 15.37 9.91 -8.97
CA SER A 38 15.54 8.89 -10.03
C SER A 38 16.04 7.53 -9.52
N GLY A 39 15.72 7.16 -8.28
CA GLY A 39 16.04 5.82 -7.78
C GLY A 39 15.37 4.75 -8.65
N LYS A 40 16.05 3.62 -8.88
CA LYS A 40 15.41 2.46 -9.51
C LYS A 40 14.23 2.04 -8.62
N PRO A 41 13.04 1.73 -9.18
CA PRO A 41 11.93 1.23 -8.39
C PRO A 41 12.35 0.05 -7.53
N TRP A 42 11.90 0.04 -6.28
CA TRP A 42 12.21 -1.01 -5.29
C TRP A 42 10.93 -1.44 -4.58
N LYS A 43 10.99 -2.54 -3.82
CA LYS A 43 9.81 -3.16 -3.22
C LYS A 43 9.99 -3.55 -1.77
N PHE A 44 8.92 -3.56 -1.00
CA PHE A 44 8.86 -4.23 0.30
C PHE A 44 7.59 -5.09 0.43
N GLY A 45 7.66 -6.12 1.27
CA GLY A 45 6.56 -7.04 1.54
C GLY A 45 5.84 -6.75 2.84
N VAL A 46 4.55 -7.05 2.92
CA VAL A 46 3.79 -7.06 4.17
C VAL A 46 2.98 -8.36 4.26
N MET A 47 2.96 -8.94 5.46
CA MET A 47 2.24 -10.16 5.81
C MET A 47 1.69 -10.02 7.26
N ALA A 48 0.69 -10.80 7.67
CA ALA A 48 0.04 -10.66 8.98
C ALA A 48 -0.57 -11.99 9.48
N ASP A 49 -0.80 -12.09 10.78
CA ASP A 49 -1.59 -13.17 11.40
C ASP A 49 -1.10 -14.58 11.00
N THR A 50 0.05 -15.01 11.53
CA THR A 50 0.68 -16.32 11.24
C THR A 50 0.42 -17.37 12.32
N GLN A 51 -0.59 -17.18 13.16
CA GLN A 51 -0.95 -18.12 14.21
C GLN A 51 -1.45 -19.47 13.66
N TRP A 52 -1.28 -20.55 14.41
CA TRP A 52 -1.77 -21.88 14.04
C TRP A 52 -2.28 -22.65 15.27
N LYS A 53 -3.53 -23.13 15.28
CA LYS A 53 -4.06 -23.87 16.44
C LYS A 53 -3.93 -25.38 16.35
N ALA A 54 -3.85 -25.94 15.14
CA ALA A 54 -3.88 -27.38 14.97
C ALA A 54 -2.57 -28.00 15.47
N THR A 55 -2.62 -28.60 16.66
CA THR A 55 -1.44 -29.20 17.32
C THR A 55 -0.97 -30.50 16.69
N ALA A 56 -1.77 -31.08 15.79
CA ALA A 56 -1.47 -32.34 15.12
C ALA A 56 -0.77 -32.13 13.75
N ASP A 57 -0.67 -30.89 13.27
CA ASP A 57 -0.04 -30.59 12.00
C ASP A 57 1.49 -30.54 12.14
N PRO A 58 2.24 -31.51 11.58
CA PRO A 58 3.69 -31.53 11.71
C PRO A 58 4.38 -30.44 10.88
N LEU A 59 3.72 -29.86 9.87
CA LEU A 59 4.28 -28.80 9.02
C LEU A 59 4.14 -27.42 9.66
N ASN A 60 3.22 -27.28 10.61
CA ASN A 60 2.91 -26.02 11.29
C ASN A 60 3.05 -26.18 12.83
N PRO A 61 4.28 -26.49 13.31
CA PRO A 61 4.53 -26.75 14.73
C PRO A 61 4.49 -25.45 15.56
N ALA A 62 4.54 -25.60 16.87
CA ALA A 62 4.70 -24.47 17.80
C ALA A 62 3.66 -23.36 17.62
N THR A 63 2.45 -23.76 17.23
CA THR A 63 1.35 -22.84 16.98
C THR A 63 1.62 -21.74 15.96
N CYS A 64 2.51 -22.03 15.00
CA CYS A 64 2.98 -21.12 13.96
C CYS A 64 2.71 -21.73 12.59
N ALA A 65 2.17 -20.95 11.66
CA ALA A 65 1.85 -21.37 10.29
C ALA A 65 3.11 -21.43 9.40
N VAL A 66 4.11 -22.22 9.82
CA VAL A 66 5.45 -22.27 9.20
C VAL A 66 5.39 -22.57 7.70
N GLU A 67 4.55 -23.49 7.26
CA GLU A 67 4.41 -23.84 5.83
C GLU A 67 3.92 -22.65 4.98
N ILE A 68 2.91 -21.92 5.50
CA ILE A 68 2.39 -20.72 4.85
C ILE A 68 3.49 -19.65 4.82
N ILE A 69 4.18 -19.42 5.95
CA ILE A 69 5.29 -18.46 6.04
C ILE A 69 6.38 -18.78 5.02
N GLU A 70 6.80 -20.04 4.90
CA GLU A 70 7.83 -20.44 3.94
C GLU A 70 7.39 -20.20 2.50
N THR A 71 6.10 -20.42 2.20
CA THR A 71 5.53 -20.12 0.89
C THR A 71 5.53 -18.62 0.59
N LEU A 72 5.11 -17.79 1.54
CA LEU A 72 5.12 -16.34 1.40
C LEU A 72 6.54 -15.77 1.30
N ASN A 73 7.48 -16.31 2.08
CA ASN A 73 8.88 -15.94 1.98
C ASN A 73 9.42 -16.15 0.55
N ARG A 74 9.05 -17.26 -0.12
CA ARG A 74 9.39 -17.48 -1.53
C ARG A 74 8.79 -16.40 -2.43
N GLN A 75 7.52 -16.03 -2.24
CA GLN A 75 6.88 -14.95 -3.00
C GLN A 75 7.62 -13.61 -2.84
N PHE A 76 8.04 -13.28 -1.61
CA PHE A 76 8.80 -12.06 -1.32
C PHE A 76 10.20 -12.08 -1.97
N ILE A 77 10.90 -13.22 -1.90
CA ILE A 77 12.21 -13.41 -2.54
C ILE A 77 12.09 -13.27 -4.06
N ASP A 78 11.11 -13.95 -4.68
CA ASP A 78 10.88 -13.92 -6.13
C ASP A 78 10.47 -12.52 -6.61
N ALA A 79 9.72 -11.78 -5.78
CA ALA A 79 9.37 -10.39 -6.05
C ALA A 79 10.55 -9.41 -5.91
N GLY A 80 11.65 -9.84 -5.28
CA GLY A 80 12.85 -9.04 -5.05
C GLY A 80 12.63 -7.93 -4.03
N VAL A 81 11.87 -8.19 -2.96
CA VAL A 81 11.64 -7.20 -1.90
C VAL A 81 12.91 -6.95 -1.09
N SER A 82 13.06 -5.73 -0.57
CA SER A 82 14.22 -5.32 0.24
C SER A 82 14.04 -5.63 1.74
N PHE A 83 12.80 -5.57 2.22
CA PHE A 83 12.43 -5.99 3.56
C PHE A 83 10.97 -6.47 3.59
N VAL A 84 10.61 -7.15 4.67
CA VAL A 84 9.26 -7.62 4.96
C VAL A 84 8.84 -7.16 6.36
N VAL A 85 7.59 -6.71 6.48
CA VAL A 85 6.96 -6.37 7.76
C VAL A 85 5.90 -7.43 8.11
N GLN A 86 5.87 -7.87 9.38
CA GLN A 86 4.82 -8.74 9.93
C GLN A 86 3.93 -7.93 10.88
N VAL A 87 2.62 -7.87 10.58
CA VAL A 87 1.63 -7.12 11.36
C VAL A 87 0.96 -8.00 12.42
N GLY A 88 1.74 -8.39 13.43
CA GLY A 88 1.23 -9.06 14.63
C GLY A 88 0.88 -10.54 14.46
N ASP A 89 0.38 -11.09 15.57
CA ASP A 89 0.02 -12.49 15.82
C ASP A 89 1.00 -13.46 15.15
N LEU A 90 2.23 -13.42 15.66
CA LEU A 90 3.33 -14.23 15.16
C LEU A 90 3.07 -15.73 15.39
N VAL A 91 2.38 -16.08 16.47
CA VAL A 91 2.06 -17.45 16.93
C VAL A 91 0.68 -17.47 17.61
N ASP A 92 0.00 -18.62 17.76
CA ASP A 92 -1.29 -18.66 18.49
C ASP A 92 -1.10 -18.63 20.01
N LYS A 93 -0.04 -19.23 20.52
CA LYS A 93 0.24 -19.29 21.95
C LYS A 93 1.70 -19.07 22.15
N GLU A 94 2.07 -18.33 23.19
CA GLU A 94 3.48 -18.13 23.49
C GLU A 94 4.21 -19.39 24.02
N TYR A 95 3.46 -20.43 24.36
CA TYR A 95 3.98 -21.73 24.74
C TYR A 95 3.16 -22.85 24.09
N TRP A 96 3.84 -23.95 23.77
CA TRP A 96 3.19 -25.18 23.33
C TRP A 96 3.83 -26.40 23.97
N VAL A 97 3.05 -27.46 24.14
CA VAL A 97 3.59 -28.76 24.54
C VAL A 97 3.87 -29.53 23.27
N ASN A 98 5.15 -29.75 22.98
CA ASN A 98 5.59 -30.49 21.82
C ASN A 98 5.00 -31.92 21.88
N PRO A 99 4.16 -32.34 20.92
CA PRO A 99 3.45 -33.61 21.00
C PRO A 99 4.40 -34.82 20.83
N GLN A 100 5.60 -34.63 20.27
CA GLN A 100 6.59 -35.69 20.12
C GLN A 100 7.46 -35.86 21.37
N THR A 101 7.82 -34.77 22.06
CA THR A 101 8.74 -34.81 23.21
C THR A 101 8.04 -34.62 24.56
N SER A 102 6.79 -34.17 24.56
CA SER A 102 6.02 -33.73 25.74
C SER A 102 6.68 -32.58 26.53
N VAL A 103 7.59 -31.83 25.91
CA VAL A 103 8.27 -30.68 26.53
C VAL A 103 7.48 -29.40 26.27
N LEU A 104 7.37 -28.56 27.30
CA LEU A 104 6.84 -27.20 27.16
C LEU A 104 7.91 -26.29 26.54
N GLU A 105 7.61 -25.70 25.38
CA GLU A 105 8.55 -24.91 24.60
C GLU A 105 7.99 -23.51 24.32
N ARG A 106 8.86 -22.50 24.21
CA ARG A 106 8.50 -21.18 23.68
C ARG A 106 8.29 -21.29 22.17
N THR A 107 7.29 -20.58 21.66
CA THR A 107 6.86 -20.67 20.26
C THR A 107 7.43 -19.57 19.38
N LEU A 108 7.65 -18.36 19.91
CA LEU A 108 8.27 -17.26 19.15
C LEU A 108 9.61 -17.61 18.49
N PRO A 109 10.50 -18.43 19.10
CA PRO A 109 11.71 -18.90 18.43
C PRO A 109 11.46 -19.66 17.12
N TYR A 110 10.33 -20.35 16.97
CA TYR A 110 9.97 -21.02 15.71
C TYR A 110 9.65 -20.02 14.62
N ARG A 111 8.92 -18.94 14.95
CA ARG A 111 8.66 -17.85 14.00
C ARG A 111 9.93 -17.10 13.62
N ALA A 112 10.84 -16.90 14.58
CA ALA A 112 12.16 -16.31 14.33
C ALA A 112 13.00 -17.19 13.41
N ALA A 113 13.00 -18.52 13.62
CA ALA A 113 13.67 -19.47 12.74
C ALA A 113 13.10 -19.44 11.31
N ALA A 114 11.78 -19.35 11.16
CA ALA A 114 11.13 -19.24 9.84
C ALA A 114 11.49 -17.94 9.09
N ALA A 115 11.96 -16.89 9.79
CA ALA A 115 12.46 -15.68 9.13
C ALA A 115 13.87 -15.84 8.54
N GLN A 116 14.61 -16.90 8.91
CA GLN A 116 15.99 -17.09 8.49
C GLN A 116 16.14 -17.13 6.96
N THR A 117 15.18 -17.73 6.26
CA THR A 117 15.18 -17.79 4.78
C THR A 117 15.18 -16.39 4.15
N LEU A 118 14.56 -15.39 4.77
CA LEU A 118 14.61 -14.01 4.30
C LEU A 118 16.01 -13.41 4.53
N TYR A 119 16.58 -13.60 5.72
CA TYR A 119 17.93 -13.11 6.04
C TYR A 119 19.00 -13.70 5.14
N ASP A 120 18.90 -15.00 4.82
CA ASP A 120 19.82 -15.70 3.93
C ASP A 120 19.77 -15.13 2.50
N ASN A 121 18.67 -14.47 2.13
CA ASN A 121 18.50 -13.77 0.85
C ASN A 121 18.72 -12.25 0.96
N GLY A 122 19.26 -11.77 2.09
CA GLY A 122 19.56 -10.35 2.28
C GLY A 122 18.32 -9.48 2.49
N ILE A 123 17.21 -10.06 2.95
CA ILE A 123 15.93 -9.37 3.15
C ILE A 123 15.71 -9.17 4.65
N GLY A 124 15.53 -7.92 5.08
CA GLY A 124 15.20 -7.60 6.48
C GLY A 124 13.80 -8.06 6.86
N PHE A 125 13.60 -8.48 8.10
CA PHE A 125 12.30 -8.90 8.62
C PHE A 125 11.96 -8.09 9.88
N PHE A 126 10.83 -7.41 9.91
CA PHE A 126 10.47 -6.44 10.95
C PHE A 126 9.08 -6.78 11.54
N PRO A 127 9.01 -7.42 12.71
CA PRO A 127 7.74 -7.78 13.33
C PRO A 127 7.26 -6.77 14.38
N LEU A 128 5.93 -6.64 14.52
CA LEU A 128 5.29 -6.17 15.76
C LEU A 128 4.50 -7.30 16.42
N ARG A 129 4.18 -7.18 17.71
CA ARG A 129 3.37 -8.18 18.44
C ARG A 129 1.90 -8.04 18.13
N GLY A 130 1.15 -9.15 18.20
CA GLY A 130 -0.30 -9.13 18.28
C GLY A 130 -0.82 -9.51 19.67
N ASN A 131 -2.14 -9.70 19.78
CA ASN A 131 -2.74 -10.05 21.06
C ASN A 131 -2.37 -11.46 21.53
N HIS A 132 -1.88 -12.32 20.65
CA HIS A 132 -1.36 -13.64 21.01
C HIS A 132 0.06 -13.59 21.62
N GLU A 133 0.76 -12.45 21.50
CA GLU A 133 2.05 -12.15 22.13
C GLU A 133 1.92 -11.03 23.20
N ALA A 134 0.77 -10.90 23.83
CA ALA A 134 0.46 -9.74 24.65
C ALA A 134 1.15 -9.69 26.03
N SER A 135 1.91 -10.72 26.43
CA SER A 135 2.47 -10.82 27.77
C SER A 135 3.76 -10.00 27.96
N ILE A 136 4.16 -9.82 29.23
CA ILE A 136 5.48 -9.29 29.60
C ILE A 136 6.63 -10.18 29.11
N THR A 137 6.40 -11.50 28.98
CA THR A 137 7.44 -12.44 28.53
C THR A 137 7.75 -12.21 27.06
N ALA A 138 6.71 -12.16 26.21
CA ALA A 138 6.87 -11.83 24.81
C ALA A 138 7.42 -10.41 24.59
N ALA A 139 7.05 -9.45 25.45
CA ALA A 139 7.61 -8.09 25.41
C ALA A 139 9.14 -8.08 25.59
N ALA A 140 9.67 -8.96 26.44
CA ALA A 140 11.11 -9.11 26.65
C ALA A 140 11.78 -9.96 25.56
N GLU A 141 11.09 -10.98 25.05
CA GLU A 141 11.61 -11.95 24.10
C GLU A 141 11.70 -11.41 22.66
N LEU A 142 10.68 -10.67 22.18
CA LEU A 142 10.63 -10.19 20.79
C LEU A 142 11.91 -9.42 20.39
N PRO A 143 12.40 -8.44 21.18
CA PRO A 143 13.56 -7.65 20.77
C PRO A 143 14.88 -8.42 20.91
N ALA A 144 14.90 -9.50 21.70
CA ALA A 144 16.04 -10.40 21.78
C ALA A 144 16.11 -11.34 20.55
N LEU A 145 14.96 -11.80 20.06
CA LEU A 145 14.86 -12.61 18.83
C LEU A 145 15.04 -11.78 17.56
N PHE A 146 14.63 -10.51 17.60
CA PHE A 146 14.65 -9.57 16.48
C PHE A 146 15.40 -8.29 16.87
N PRO A 147 16.73 -8.33 17.08
CA PRO A 147 17.51 -7.17 17.52
C PRO A 147 17.46 -5.98 16.56
N GLN A 148 17.13 -6.20 15.29
CA GLN A 148 16.92 -5.14 14.31
C GLN A 148 15.77 -4.18 14.69
N THR A 149 14.83 -4.59 15.53
CA THR A 149 13.78 -3.70 16.10
C THR A 149 14.38 -2.61 17.01
N LEU A 150 15.61 -2.83 17.50
CA LEU A 150 16.40 -1.86 18.27
C LEU A 150 17.44 -1.14 17.39
N GLY A 151 17.49 -1.44 16.09
CA GLY A 151 18.58 -0.99 15.22
C GLY A 151 19.89 -1.74 15.44
N GLU A 152 19.82 -2.94 16.03
CA GLU A 152 20.96 -3.79 16.34
C GLU A 152 21.02 -5.03 15.46
N GLY A 153 22.12 -5.78 15.54
CA GLY A 153 22.31 -7.02 14.79
C GLY A 153 22.68 -6.80 13.31
N HIS A 154 22.72 -7.90 12.56
CA HIS A 154 23.18 -7.94 11.16
C HIS A 154 22.04 -7.93 10.14
N ASN A 155 20.79 -8.05 10.59
CA ASN A 155 19.63 -8.31 9.74
C ASN A 155 18.88 -7.03 9.32
N LEU A 156 19.55 -5.87 9.35
CA LEU A 156 18.97 -4.58 8.94
C LEU A 156 18.93 -4.40 7.41
N PHE A 157 19.88 -4.99 6.68
CA PHE A 157 19.91 -5.04 5.21
C PHE A 157 19.58 -3.71 4.49
N GLY A 158 20.16 -2.60 4.96
CA GLY A 158 19.97 -1.27 4.35
C GLY A 158 18.94 -0.38 5.07
N VAL A 159 18.19 -0.92 6.02
CA VAL A 159 17.41 -0.12 6.95
C VAL A 159 18.31 0.81 7.76
N SER A 160 17.85 2.04 7.95
CA SER A 160 18.55 3.12 8.63
C SER A 160 17.60 3.88 9.55
N SER A 161 18.13 4.85 10.30
CA SER A 161 17.34 5.76 11.15
C SER A 161 16.35 5.03 12.06
N VAL A 162 16.78 3.95 12.74
CA VAL A 162 15.89 3.26 13.67
C VAL A 162 15.60 4.17 14.87
N VAL A 163 14.35 4.57 15.02
CA VAL A 163 13.85 5.44 16.09
C VAL A 163 13.07 4.59 17.08
N ALA A 164 13.57 4.44 18.30
CA ALA A 164 12.86 3.76 19.35
C ALA A 164 11.74 4.64 19.95
N SER A 165 10.75 4.01 20.58
CA SER A 165 9.78 4.69 21.43
C SER A 165 10.44 5.60 22.46
N ASP A 166 9.82 6.75 22.74
CA ASP A 166 10.17 7.63 23.86
C ASP A 166 9.91 6.96 25.22
N LYS A 167 9.11 5.88 25.27
CA LYS A 167 8.89 5.07 26.45
C LYS A 167 9.94 3.96 26.52
N LEU A 168 10.75 3.97 27.58
CA LEU A 168 11.83 3.00 27.80
C LEU A 168 11.33 1.53 27.74
N ASN A 169 10.15 1.26 28.28
CA ASN A 169 9.55 -0.09 28.33
C ASN A 169 8.85 -0.53 27.03
N LEU A 170 8.87 0.31 26.00
CA LEU A 170 8.41 0.01 24.63
C LEU A 170 9.54 0.03 23.59
N GLN A 171 10.79 0.32 23.98
CA GLN A 171 11.91 0.27 23.03
C GLN A 171 11.99 -1.13 22.39
N GLY A 172 12.19 -1.21 21.07
CA GLY A 172 12.16 -2.48 20.31
C GLY A 172 10.79 -3.15 20.19
N LEU A 173 9.73 -2.56 20.74
CA LEU A 173 8.33 -3.01 20.57
C LEU A 173 7.56 -1.99 19.72
N SER A 174 7.58 -0.73 20.13
CA SER A 174 7.22 0.41 19.28
C SER A 174 8.49 1.06 18.77
N TYR A 175 8.62 1.14 17.46
CA TYR A 175 9.81 1.65 16.79
C TYR A 175 9.47 2.12 15.39
N ALA A 176 10.33 2.94 14.80
CA ALA A 176 10.25 3.34 13.41
C ALA A 176 11.59 3.16 12.73
N PHE A 177 11.59 3.11 11.40
CA PHE A 177 12.82 3.06 10.63
C PHE A 177 12.61 3.62 9.23
N ASP A 178 13.72 3.98 8.59
CA ASP A 178 13.75 4.44 7.20
C ASP A 178 14.41 3.39 6.30
N PHE A 179 13.84 3.20 5.11
CA PHE A 179 14.49 2.51 4.01
C PHE A 179 14.28 3.34 2.74
N GLU A 180 15.37 3.79 2.13
CA GLU A 180 15.34 4.71 0.99
C GLU A 180 14.39 5.90 1.26
N ASN A 181 13.28 6.01 0.52
CA ASN A 181 12.27 7.06 0.66
C ASN A 181 10.98 6.60 1.34
N VAL A 182 11.04 5.64 2.27
CA VAL A 182 9.89 5.20 3.10
C VAL A 182 10.27 5.24 4.58
N ARG A 183 9.38 5.81 5.40
CA ARG A 183 9.37 5.63 6.85
C ARG A 183 8.29 4.61 7.25
N ILE A 184 8.66 3.61 8.04
CA ILE A 184 7.73 2.67 8.67
C ILE A 184 7.66 2.98 10.15
N VAL A 185 6.46 3.09 10.72
CA VAL A 185 6.23 3.26 12.16
C VAL A 185 5.42 2.08 12.69
N MET A 186 5.95 1.42 13.73
CA MET A 186 5.38 0.23 14.36
C MET A 186 4.91 0.60 15.77
N ILE A 187 3.68 0.24 16.11
CA ILE A 187 3.04 0.56 17.39
C ILE A 187 2.65 -0.74 18.11
N ASP A 188 3.18 -0.92 19.32
CA ASP A 188 2.78 -1.97 20.24
C ASP A 188 1.78 -1.45 21.27
N GLN A 189 0.68 -2.17 21.50
CA GLN A 189 -0.34 -1.81 22.49
C GLN A 189 -0.46 -2.81 23.64
N PHE A 190 0.44 -3.76 23.79
CA PHE A 190 0.25 -4.85 24.75
C PHE A 190 1.03 -4.61 26.04
N THR A 191 1.06 -5.59 26.94
CA THR A 191 1.77 -5.47 28.23
C THR A 191 3.22 -5.10 27.97
N ARG A 192 3.71 -4.05 28.63
CA ARG A 192 5.06 -3.52 28.42
C ARG A 192 6.10 -4.40 29.11
N ARG A 193 7.39 -4.19 28.82
CA ARG A 193 8.50 -5.01 29.36
C ARG A 193 8.62 -5.01 30.88
N ASP A 194 8.10 -3.99 31.56
CA ASP A 194 8.05 -3.88 33.02
C ASP A 194 6.73 -4.38 33.63
N GLY A 195 5.84 -4.93 32.81
CA GLY A 195 4.51 -5.40 33.22
C GLY A 195 3.45 -4.30 33.28
N SER A 196 3.80 -3.05 32.98
CA SER A 196 2.83 -1.95 33.03
C SER A 196 1.87 -1.96 31.83
N VAL A 197 0.70 -1.38 32.07
CA VAL A 197 -0.32 -1.03 31.08
C VAL A 197 -0.87 0.36 31.43
N ASN A 198 -1.22 1.15 30.42
CA ASN A 198 -1.94 2.40 30.54
C ASN A 198 -3.44 2.12 30.71
N GLY A 199 -3.84 1.69 31.91
CA GLY A 199 -5.22 1.27 32.19
C GLY A 199 -5.52 -0.14 31.71
N SER A 200 -5.42 -0.41 30.40
CA SER A 200 -5.58 -1.74 29.80
C SER A 200 -4.71 -1.92 28.56
N THR A 201 -4.50 -3.17 28.12
CA THR A 201 -3.84 -3.47 26.83
C THR A 201 -4.59 -2.96 25.60
N ASN A 202 -5.81 -2.44 25.77
CA ASN A 202 -6.54 -1.79 24.69
C ASN A 202 -6.27 -0.27 24.65
N ASP A 203 -5.73 0.32 25.72
CA ASP A 203 -5.54 1.77 25.86
C ASP A 203 -4.05 2.18 25.79
N ASN A 204 -3.13 1.21 25.67
CA ASN A 204 -1.69 1.43 25.68
C ASN A 204 -1.13 2.24 24.51
N ALA A 205 -1.89 2.41 23.42
CA ALA A 205 -1.47 3.28 22.32
C ALA A 205 -1.73 4.78 22.60
N VAL A 206 -2.57 5.10 23.59
CA VAL A 206 -2.98 6.49 23.88
C VAL A 206 -1.80 7.39 24.23
N ASP A 207 -0.83 6.91 25.02
CA ASP A 207 0.34 7.69 25.43
C ASP A 207 1.50 7.66 24.42
N GLN A 208 1.30 7.04 23.25
CA GLN A 208 2.26 6.98 22.14
C GLN A 208 1.92 7.94 21.00
N VAL A 209 0.73 8.56 21.01
CA VAL A 209 0.25 9.45 19.92
C VAL A 209 1.23 10.59 19.64
N ASP A 210 1.77 11.23 20.69
CA ASP A 210 2.73 12.32 20.54
C ASP A 210 4.07 11.86 19.95
N TRP A 211 4.54 10.68 20.34
CA TRP A 211 5.75 10.10 19.75
C TRP A 211 5.53 9.77 18.27
N VAL A 212 4.39 9.18 17.90
CA VAL A 212 4.07 8.89 16.49
C VAL A 212 3.99 10.16 15.66
N ASP A 213 3.31 11.22 16.13
CA ASP A 213 3.24 12.51 15.42
C ASP A 213 4.63 13.11 15.21
N ALA A 214 5.49 13.09 16.24
CA ALA A 214 6.86 13.59 16.14
C ALA A 214 7.71 12.77 15.15
N VAL A 215 7.62 11.43 15.20
CA VAL A 215 8.34 10.53 14.28
C VAL A 215 7.87 10.73 12.84
N LEU A 216 6.57 10.95 12.61
CA LEU A 216 6.05 11.20 11.26
C LEU A 216 6.48 12.58 10.74
N ALA A 217 6.44 13.60 11.59
CA ALA A 217 6.81 14.97 11.23
C ALA A 217 8.31 15.12 10.96
N ASP A 218 9.16 14.32 11.61
CA ASP A 218 10.63 14.32 11.42
C ASP A 218 11.09 13.41 10.26
N ARG A 219 10.18 12.94 9.41
CA ARG A 219 10.59 12.07 8.29
C ARG A 219 11.33 12.84 7.20
N PRO A 220 12.20 12.17 6.42
CA PRO A 220 12.86 12.81 5.29
C PRO A 220 11.85 13.48 4.36
N ALA A 221 12.19 14.66 3.85
CA ALA A 221 11.36 15.32 2.85
C ALA A 221 11.18 14.41 1.62
N ASP A 222 10.01 14.50 0.99
CA ASP A 222 9.65 13.68 -0.17
C ASP A 222 9.71 12.15 0.09
N SER A 223 9.52 11.73 1.35
CA SER A 223 9.37 10.32 1.71
C SER A 223 7.91 9.93 1.94
N HIS A 224 7.62 8.67 1.63
CA HIS A 224 6.40 7.98 2.00
C HIS A 224 6.43 7.62 3.49
N ALA A 225 5.24 7.40 4.07
CA ALA A 225 5.16 6.80 5.39
C ALA A 225 4.00 5.81 5.50
N PHE A 226 4.20 4.80 6.33
CA PHE A 226 3.18 3.83 6.73
C PHE A 226 3.22 3.64 8.24
N VAL A 227 2.06 3.48 8.85
CA VAL A 227 1.93 3.22 10.29
C VAL A 227 1.27 1.86 10.46
N MET A 228 1.80 1.04 11.35
CA MET A 228 1.33 -0.32 11.55
C MET A 228 1.16 -0.61 13.03
N ALA A 229 0.05 -1.24 13.37
CA ALA A 229 -0.20 -1.83 14.68
C ALA A 229 -0.97 -3.12 14.46
N HIS A 230 -1.03 -4.03 15.42
CA HIS A 230 -1.78 -5.26 15.19
C HIS A 230 -3.29 -5.01 15.11
N LYS A 231 -3.86 -4.20 16.02
CA LYS A 231 -5.29 -3.88 15.98
C LYS A 231 -5.60 -2.74 15.03
N ASN A 232 -6.79 -2.83 14.46
CA ASN A 232 -7.32 -1.90 13.47
C ASN A 232 -7.70 -0.55 14.10
N LEU A 233 -7.83 0.51 13.29
CA LEU A 233 -8.52 1.73 13.70
C LEU A 233 -10.00 1.44 13.92
N ILE A 234 -10.61 0.68 13.00
CA ILE A 234 -11.96 0.11 13.09
C ILE A 234 -11.89 -1.34 12.58
N GLY A 235 -12.22 -2.32 13.42
CA GLY A 235 -12.30 -3.73 13.04
C GLY A 235 -13.65 -4.08 12.42
N GLN A 236 -13.69 -5.17 11.65
CA GLN A 236 -14.88 -5.70 10.99
C GLN A 236 -15.52 -6.84 11.79
N ASN A 237 -14.71 -7.76 12.32
CA ASN A 237 -15.19 -8.79 13.24
C ASN A 237 -14.98 -8.40 14.70
N HIS A 238 -13.77 -7.97 15.06
CA HIS A 238 -13.47 -7.57 16.43
C HIS A 238 -13.87 -6.12 16.68
N ALA A 239 -14.50 -5.88 17.83
CA ALA A 239 -14.90 -4.54 18.21
C ALA A 239 -13.69 -3.74 18.71
N ASP A 240 -12.80 -4.39 19.47
CA ASP A 240 -11.61 -3.74 20.01
C ASP A 240 -10.64 -3.29 18.91
N CYS A 241 -9.97 -2.17 19.20
CA CYS A 241 -9.21 -1.41 18.23
C CYS A 241 -7.92 -0.91 18.88
N LEU A 242 -7.11 -0.18 18.11
CA LEU A 242 -5.85 0.39 18.60
C LEU A 242 -6.02 1.26 19.86
N PHE A 243 -7.17 1.92 19.99
CA PHE A 243 -7.44 2.92 21.03
C PHE A 243 -8.58 2.51 21.97
N GLY A 244 -8.81 1.21 22.17
CA GLY A 244 -9.64 0.75 23.27
C GLY A 244 -10.57 -0.41 22.87
N SER A 245 -11.56 -0.68 23.72
CA SER A 245 -12.47 -1.81 23.54
C SER A 245 -13.41 -1.68 22.34
N ASN A 246 -13.55 -0.48 21.76
CA ASN A 246 -14.26 -0.22 20.51
C ASN A 246 -13.96 1.17 19.94
N ALA A 247 -14.47 1.46 18.74
CA ALA A 247 -14.27 2.73 18.06
C ALA A 247 -14.76 3.97 18.84
N THR A 248 -15.65 3.81 19.84
CA THR A 248 -16.18 4.91 20.67
C THR A 248 -15.31 5.26 21.89
N THR A 249 -14.22 4.51 22.11
CA THR A 249 -13.30 4.72 23.24
C THR A 249 -12.12 5.61 22.88
N ASN A 250 -11.59 6.35 23.87
CA ASN A 250 -10.46 7.27 23.75
C ASN A 250 -10.55 8.24 22.54
N LEU A 251 -11.72 8.86 22.35
CA LEU A 251 -12.03 9.70 21.17
C LEU A 251 -10.99 10.80 20.91
N ASP A 252 -10.50 11.47 21.95
CA ASP A 252 -9.49 12.53 21.80
C ASP A 252 -8.17 11.99 21.24
N ALA A 253 -7.73 10.81 21.69
CA ALA A 253 -6.53 10.16 21.18
C ALA A 253 -6.72 9.70 19.74
N ARG A 254 -7.90 9.16 19.40
CA ARG A 254 -8.27 8.76 18.04
C ARG A 254 -8.27 9.96 17.08
N ASN A 255 -8.91 11.07 17.46
CA ASN A 255 -8.92 12.31 16.69
C ASN A 255 -7.50 12.80 16.42
N ARG A 256 -6.67 12.88 17.48
CA ARG A 256 -5.27 13.32 17.35
C ARG A 256 -4.43 12.38 16.49
N PHE A 257 -4.62 11.07 16.63
CA PHE A 257 -3.88 10.09 15.86
C PHE A 257 -4.25 10.11 14.38
N ILE A 258 -5.53 10.05 14.05
CA ILE A 258 -6.00 10.11 12.65
C ILE A 258 -5.62 11.47 12.04
N GLY A 259 -5.74 12.56 12.79
CA GLY A 259 -5.24 13.88 12.38
C GLY A 259 -3.72 13.93 12.17
N SER A 260 -2.93 13.16 12.92
CA SER A 260 -1.50 12.98 12.67
C SER A 260 -1.25 12.23 11.36
N LEU A 261 -1.97 11.13 11.10
CA LEU A 261 -1.84 10.37 9.84
C LEU A 261 -2.16 11.23 8.62
N ASP A 262 -3.28 11.97 8.66
CA ASP A 262 -3.75 12.82 7.57
C ASP A 262 -2.80 13.99 7.29
N ARG A 263 -2.45 14.78 8.32
CA ARG A 263 -1.53 15.93 8.17
C ARG A 263 -0.15 15.51 7.69
N ASN A 264 0.32 14.35 8.13
CA ASN A 264 1.58 13.79 7.66
C ASN A 264 1.42 13.00 6.36
N ARG A 265 0.24 12.94 5.72
CA ARG A 265 0.03 12.22 4.45
C ARG A 265 0.55 10.77 4.50
N VAL A 266 0.24 10.07 5.58
CA VAL A 266 0.54 8.63 5.71
C VAL A 266 -0.22 7.88 4.62
N GLY A 267 0.47 6.98 3.92
CA GLY A 267 -0.11 6.25 2.79
C GLY A 267 -1.23 5.31 3.20
N ALA A 268 -1.00 4.56 4.29
CA ALA A 268 -2.02 3.75 4.94
C ALA A 268 -1.62 3.46 6.39
N PHE A 269 -2.63 3.24 7.23
CA PHE A 269 -2.51 2.50 8.48
C PHE A 269 -2.77 1.02 8.19
N LEU A 270 -1.89 0.12 8.66
CA LEU A 270 -2.04 -1.31 8.46
C LEU A 270 -2.29 -2.02 9.78
N GLY A 271 -3.34 -2.82 9.82
CA GLY A 271 -3.69 -3.74 10.91
C GLY A 271 -3.74 -5.19 10.45
N GLY A 272 -3.84 -6.12 11.40
CA GLY A 272 -4.14 -7.53 11.17
C GLY A 272 -5.42 -7.89 11.93
N HIS A 273 -5.35 -8.88 12.83
CA HIS A 273 -6.34 -9.18 13.88
C HIS A 273 -7.68 -9.76 13.39
N ASP A 274 -8.17 -9.29 12.25
CA ASP A 274 -9.47 -9.63 11.67
C ASP A 274 -9.38 -10.60 10.49
N HIS A 275 -8.16 -11.01 10.11
CA HIS A 275 -7.93 -12.16 9.23
C HIS A 275 -8.66 -12.07 7.88
N MET A 276 -8.73 -10.88 7.31
CA MET A 276 -9.39 -10.60 6.03
C MET A 276 -8.71 -9.42 5.35
N HIS A 277 -8.74 -9.40 4.02
CA HIS A 277 -8.36 -8.20 3.30
C HIS A 277 -9.54 -7.22 3.33
N HIS A 278 -9.37 -6.08 3.99
CA HIS A 278 -10.37 -5.03 4.01
C HIS A 278 -9.71 -3.66 3.92
N ARG A 279 -10.06 -2.89 2.89
CA ARG A 279 -9.55 -1.54 2.66
C ARG A 279 -10.66 -0.53 2.85
N SER A 280 -10.40 0.49 3.65
CA SER A 280 -11.38 1.52 3.97
C SER A 280 -10.75 2.89 4.24
N LEU A 281 -11.55 3.94 4.12
CA LEU A 281 -11.22 5.26 4.63
C LEU A 281 -11.87 5.43 6.01
N ILE A 282 -11.07 5.82 6.99
CA ILE A 282 -11.47 6.02 8.37
C ILE A 282 -11.41 7.50 8.70
N ALA A 283 -12.58 8.12 8.85
CA ALA A 283 -12.68 9.46 9.39
C ALA A 283 -12.39 9.45 10.89
N SER A 284 -11.79 10.53 11.39
CA SER A 284 -11.71 10.78 12.82
C SER A 284 -13.13 10.86 13.42
N PRO A 285 -13.32 10.49 14.70
CA PRO A 285 -14.60 10.66 15.38
C PRO A 285 -15.26 12.04 15.23
N ASP A 286 -14.47 13.11 15.10
CA ASP A 286 -14.94 14.48 14.85
C ASP A 286 -15.03 14.88 13.36
N VAL A 287 -14.81 13.91 12.46
CA VAL A 287 -14.82 14.01 10.99
C VAL A 287 -13.90 15.07 10.39
N SER A 288 -12.91 15.53 11.15
CA SER A 288 -11.96 16.57 10.71
C SER A 288 -10.75 16.05 9.92
N ALA A 289 -10.48 14.75 9.99
CA ALA A 289 -9.37 14.09 9.31
C ALA A 289 -9.77 12.72 8.80
N VAL A 290 -9.06 12.20 7.79
CA VAL A 290 -9.29 10.87 7.21
C VAL A 290 -7.97 10.14 7.04
N ALA A 291 -7.95 8.84 7.34
CA ALA A 291 -6.82 7.98 7.06
C ALA A 291 -7.27 6.73 6.31
N GLU A 292 -6.47 6.25 5.36
CA GLU A 292 -6.70 4.95 4.74
C GLU A 292 -6.26 3.83 5.69
N GLN A 293 -7.09 2.82 5.85
CA GLN A 293 -6.82 1.60 6.60
C GLN A 293 -6.75 0.40 5.64
N ILE A 294 -5.79 -0.48 5.89
CA ILE A 294 -5.77 -1.84 5.36
C ILE A 294 -5.77 -2.80 6.55
N ILE A 295 -6.80 -3.62 6.64
CA ILE A 295 -6.76 -4.84 7.44
C ILE A 295 -6.10 -5.90 6.57
N CYS A 296 -4.98 -6.43 7.06
CA CYS A 296 -4.18 -7.39 6.34
C CYS A 296 -4.87 -8.75 6.28
N ALA A 297 -4.72 -9.44 5.14
CA ALA A 297 -5.24 -10.78 4.99
C ALA A 297 -4.50 -11.74 5.94
N SER A 298 -5.20 -12.81 6.32
CA SER A 298 -4.67 -13.84 7.19
C SER A 298 -3.50 -14.58 6.54
N ASN A 299 -2.49 -14.95 7.32
CA ASN A 299 -1.49 -15.95 6.93
C ASN A 299 -1.60 -17.19 7.82
N SER A 300 -2.84 -17.51 8.17
CA SER A 300 -3.25 -18.57 9.07
C SER A 300 -4.36 -19.43 8.46
N TYR A 301 -4.80 -20.43 9.21
CA TYR A 301 -5.97 -21.27 8.94
C TYR A 301 -7.30 -20.64 9.35
N LYS A 302 -7.24 -19.55 10.13
CA LYS A 302 -8.43 -18.92 10.71
C LYS A 302 -8.81 -17.69 9.90
N PHE A 303 -10.09 -17.51 9.68
CA PHE A 303 -10.67 -16.34 9.04
C PHE A 303 -11.81 -15.80 9.91
N TYR A 304 -12.23 -14.57 9.65
CA TYR A 304 -13.41 -14.01 10.30
C TYR A 304 -14.35 -13.43 9.26
N THR A 305 -15.63 -13.41 9.60
CA THR A 305 -16.66 -12.69 8.86
C THR A 305 -16.95 -11.37 9.55
N PRO A 306 -17.10 -10.24 8.83
CA PRO A 306 -17.59 -9.00 9.41
C PRO A 306 -18.88 -9.20 10.20
N ARG A 307 -19.04 -8.43 11.28
CA ARG A 307 -20.29 -8.45 12.04
C ARG A 307 -21.42 -7.85 11.21
N SER A 308 -22.63 -8.38 11.43
CA SER A 308 -23.84 -7.80 10.85
C SER A 308 -24.12 -6.37 11.29
N THR A 309 -23.66 -5.99 12.50
CA THR A 309 -23.60 -4.60 12.96
C THR A 309 -22.15 -4.11 12.87
N PRO A 310 -21.85 -3.11 12.03
CA PRO A 310 -20.52 -2.53 11.94
C PRO A 310 -19.99 -2.06 13.30
N ASN A 311 -18.67 -2.20 13.52
CA ASN A 311 -18.03 -1.69 14.74
C ASN A 311 -17.64 -0.20 14.64
N ASP A 312 -18.08 0.50 13.59
CA ASP A 312 -17.72 1.89 13.34
C ASP A 312 -18.48 2.86 14.25
N ILE A 313 -17.95 4.09 14.35
CA ILE A 313 -18.80 5.23 14.70
C ILE A 313 -19.55 5.55 13.42
N GLN A 314 -20.88 5.59 13.49
CA GLN A 314 -21.74 5.76 12.32
C GLN A 314 -21.22 6.82 11.35
N GLY A 315 -20.88 6.38 10.13
CA GLY A 315 -20.44 7.26 9.03
C GLY A 315 -18.95 7.62 9.06
N CYS A 316 -18.17 7.03 9.98
CA CYS A 316 -16.73 7.23 10.05
C CYS A 316 -15.93 6.19 9.25
N GLU A 317 -16.56 5.15 8.71
CA GLU A 317 -15.92 4.22 7.79
C GLU A 317 -16.57 4.29 6.40
N THR A 318 -15.75 4.47 5.37
CA THR A 318 -16.14 4.26 3.97
C THR A 318 -15.39 3.04 3.44
N VAL A 319 -16.13 2.00 3.06
CA VAL A 319 -15.53 0.74 2.58
C VAL A 319 -15.12 0.89 1.13
N VAL A 320 -13.93 0.38 0.78
CA VAL A 320 -13.37 0.47 -0.57
C VAL A 320 -13.18 -0.92 -1.19
N ALA A 321 -12.63 -1.88 -0.46
CA ALA A 321 -12.39 -3.21 -1.00
C ALA A 321 -12.47 -4.26 0.11
N HIS A 322 -12.87 -5.48 -0.25
CA HIS A 322 -13.04 -6.57 0.67
C HIS A 322 -12.81 -7.94 0.01
N GLU A 323 -12.02 -8.80 0.64
CA GLU A 323 -11.90 -10.21 0.29
C GLU A 323 -11.78 -11.10 1.54
N LEU A 324 -12.68 -12.08 1.65
CA LEU A 324 -12.77 -13.03 2.77
C LEU A 324 -12.08 -14.35 2.47
N TYR A 325 -11.83 -15.13 3.53
CA TYR A 325 -11.48 -16.55 3.48
C TYR A 325 -10.32 -16.89 2.54
N THR A 326 -9.29 -16.05 2.53
CA THR A 326 -8.10 -16.25 1.70
C THR A 326 -6.82 -15.97 2.47
N ILE A 327 -5.78 -16.72 2.11
CA ILE A 327 -4.42 -16.47 2.58
C ILE A 327 -3.81 -15.42 1.67
N GLY A 328 -3.29 -14.32 2.19
CA GLY A 328 -2.82 -13.24 1.31
C GLY A 328 -1.69 -12.38 1.84
N TYR A 329 -0.97 -11.76 0.90
CA TYR A 329 0.18 -10.92 1.18
C TYR A 329 0.20 -9.70 0.27
N TYR A 330 1.05 -8.74 0.61
CA TYR A 330 1.13 -7.45 -0.08
C TYR A 330 2.54 -7.18 -0.58
N ILE A 331 2.62 -6.61 -1.79
CA ILE A 331 3.84 -6.06 -2.35
C ILE A 331 3.66 -4.56 -2.58
N PHE A 332 4.50 -3.77 -1.93
CA PHE A 332 4.54 -2.33 -2.09
C PHE A 332 5.71 -2.01 -3.02
N THR A 333 5.42 -1.39 -4.17
CA THR A 333 6.43 -0.90 -5.11
C THR A 333 6.56 0.61 -4.99
N VAL A 334 7.77 1.07 -4.66
CA VAL A 334 8.12 2.48 -4.52
C VAL A 334 8.87 2.93 -5.77
N ASP A 335 8.34 3.92 -6.46
CA ASP A 335 8.91 4.50 -7.68
C ASP A 335 8.91 6.03 -7.57
N GLY A 336 9.95 6.55 -6.93
CA GLY A 336 10.08 7.97 -6.62
C GLY A 336 8.88 8.43 -5.78
N PRO A 337 8.09 9.42 -6.24
CA PRO A 337 6.91 9.89 -5.51
C PRO A 337 5.70 8.96 -5.60
N CYS A 338 5.70 7.97 -6.50
CA CYS A 338 4.58 7.08 -6.76
C CYS A 338 4.72 5.78 -5.97
N MET A 339 3.65 5.40 -5.25
CA MET A 339 3.52 4.13 -4.56
C MET A 339 2.46 3.28 -5.26
N THR A 340 2.78 2.02 -5.58
CA THR A 340 1.79 1.01 -5.99
C THR A 340 1.76 -0.09 -4.95
N VAL A 341 0.56 -0.49 -4.52
CA VAL A 341 0.31 -1.63 -3.64
C VAL A 341 -0.39 -2.71 -4.44
N GLU A 342 0.09 -3.94 -4.32
CA GLU A 342 -0.50 -5.13 -4.94
C GLU A 342 -0.86 -6.12 -3.83
N PHE A 343 -2.13 -6.50 -3.78
CA PHE A 343 -2.64 -7.56 -2.89
C PHE A 343 -2.75 -8.86 -3.68
N TYR A 344 -2.10 -9.89 -3.17
CA TYR A 344 -2.15 -11.24 -3.70
C TYR A 344 -2.80 -12.17 -2.69
N SER A 345 -3.63 -13.08 -3.16
CA SER A 345 -4.24 -14.08 -2.29
C SER A 345 -4.33 -15.45 -2.96
N SER A 346 -4.49 -16.47 -2.13
CA SER A 346 -4.67 -17.86 -2.50
C SER A 346 -5.78 -18.47 -1.67
N SER A 347 -6.38 -19.53 -2.20
CA SER A 347 -7.28 -20.39 -1.44
C SER A 347 -6.58 -20.93 -0.19
N HIS A 348 -7.35 -21.06 0.89
CA HIS A 348 -6.95 -21.80 2.07
C HIS A 348 -7.04 -23.33 1.90
N GLY A 349 -7.31 -23.82 0.68
CA GLY A 349 -7.31 -25.25 0.33
C GLY A 349 -8.53 -26.04 0.74
N ALA A 350 -9.61 -25.37 1.16
CA ALA A 350 -10.92 -25.96 1.37
C ALA A 350 -11.98 -25.18 0.59
N ASP A 351 -13.22 -25.67 0.61
CA ASP A 351 -14.37 -24.98 0.01
C ASP A 351 -14.48 -23.57 0.58
N TYR A 352 -14.73 -22.58 -0.28
CA TYR A 352 -14.74 -21.16 0.10
C TYR A 352 -15.69 -20.89 1.28
N GLY A 353 -15.16 -20.43 2.41
CA GLY A 353 -15.95 -20.15 3.59
C GLY A 353 -15.15 -19.99 4.88
N ASP A 354 -15.86 -19.74 5.97
CA ASP A 354 -15.29 -19.67 7.32
C ASP A 354 -14.98 -21.10 7.83
N VAL A 355 -13.82 -21.63 7.44
CA VAL A 355 -13.39 -22.98 7.78
C VAL A 355 -12.07 -22.95 8.55
N ASP A 356 -12.11 -23.44 9.78
CA ASP A 356 -10.91 -23.74 10.56
C ASP A 356 -10.20 -24.97 9.96
N LEU A 357 -9.01 -24.77 9.37
CA LEU A 357 -8.21 -25.89 8.86
C LEU A 357 -7.53 -26.69 9.97
N ALA A 358 -7.50 -28.02 9.79
CA ALA A 358 -6.72 -28.93 10.63
C ALA A 358 -5.29 -29.16 10.12
N TYR A 359 -5.05 -28.90 8.82
CA TYR A 359 -3.78 -29.05 8.14
C TYR A 359 -3.62 -27.91 7.14
N GLY A 360 -2.38 -27.50 6.88
CA GLY A 360 -2.05 -26.57 5.80
C GLY A 360 -2.54 -27.07 4.43
N PRO A 361 -2.86 -26.16 3.50
CA PRO A 361 -3.20 -26.53 2.14
C PRO A 361 -1.98 -27.11 1.40
N GLY A 362 -2.18 -28.19 0.66
CA GLY A 362 -1.05 -28.86 -0.02
C GLY A 362 -0.42 -28.09 -1.17
N GLU A 363 -1.07 -27.03 -1.67
CA GLU A 363 -0.55 -26.12 -2.68
C GLU A 363 -1.14 -24.71 -2.50
N HIS A 364 -0.34 -23.69 -2.79
CA HIS A 364 -0.78 -22.31 -2.85
C HIS A 364 -0.56 -21.73 -4.25
N VAL A 365 -1.64 -21.30 -4.88
CA VAL A 365 -1.60 -20.51 -6.13
C VAL A 365 -2.04 -19.10 -5.80
N PHE A 366 -1.12 -18.15 -5.85
CA PHE A 366 -1.40 -16.75 -5.56
C PHE A 366 -1.82 -16.00 -6.82
N HIS A 367 -2.96 -15.34 -6.74
CA HIS A 367 -3.50 -14.48 -7.78
C HIS A 367 -3.41 -13.02 -7.37
N LEU A 368 -3.07 -12.11 -8.30
CA LEU A 368 -3.19 -10.68 -8.05
C LEU A 368 -4.68 -10.35 -7.94
N ARG A 369 -5.12 -9.81 -6.81
CA ARG A 369 -6.53 -9.54 -6.51
C ARG A 369 -6.88 -8.07 -6.56
N GLU A 370 -5.99 -7.23 -6.04
CA GLU A 370 -6.15 -5.78 -6.07
C GLU A 370 -4.83 -5.10 -6.41
N ARG A 371 -4.91 -4.00 -7.18
CA ARG A 371 -3.80 -3.06 -7.37
C ARG A 371 -4.31 -1.64 -7.15
N PHE A 372 -3.71 -0.94 -6.19
CA PHE A 372 -4.02 0.45 -5.87
C PHE A 372 -2.72 1.21 -5.59
N GLY A 373 -2.82 2.48 -5.18
CA GLY A 373 -1.64 3.29 -4.95
C GLY A 373 -1.96 4.75 -4.69
N TYR A 374 -0.92 5.54 -4.47
CA TYR A 374 -1.01 6.99 -4.31
C TYR A 374 0.30 7.65 -4.73
N SER A 375 0.33 8.97 -4.70
CA SER A 375 1.57 9.72 -4.92
C SER A 375 1.77 10.86 -3.94
N LEU A 376 3.04 11.13 -3.59
CA LEU A 376 3.44 12.31 -2.80
C LEU A 376 3.17 13.63 -3.54
N ASN A 377 3.06 13.59 -4.87
CA ASN A 377 2.80 14.75 -5.71
C ASN A 377 1.45 14.70 -6.43
N GLY A 378 0.53 13.83 -6.01
CA GLY A 378 -0.82 13.73 -6.58
C GLY A 378 -1.92 14.00 -5.56
N LYS A 379 -3.16 13.71 -5.97
CA LYS A 379 -4.41 13.96 -5.24
C LYS A 379 -5.20 12.66 -5.05
N SER A 380 -6.17 12.69 -4.15
CA SER A 380 -7.15 11.63 -3.90
C SER A 380 -8.56 12.19 -4.09
N PHE A 381 -9.44 11.39 -4.67
CA PHE A 381 -10.82 11.71 -4.95
C PHE A 381 -11.69 10.52 -4.55
N ASP A 382 -12.68 10.77 -3.70
CA ASP A 382 -13.65 9.76 -3.31
C ASP A 382 -14.85 9.93 -4.23
N VAL A 383 -15.20 8.88 -4.97
CA VAL A 383 -16.28 8.89 -5.97
C VAL A 383 -17.30 7.85 -5.54
N ALA A 384 -18.42 8.31 -5.01
CA ALA A 384 -19.49 7.42 -4.59
C ALA A 384 -20.13 6.73 -5.80
N ASN A 385 -20.86 5.65 -5.54
CA ASN A 385 -21.64 4.95 -6.55
C ASN A 385 -22.56 5.92 -7.30
N GLY A 386 -22.52 5.87 -8.64
CA GLY A 386 -23.32 6.73 -9.53
C GLY A 386 -22.80 8.15 -9.70
N GLU A 387 -21.75 8.55 -8.98
CA GLU A 387 -21.16 9.88 -9.12
C GLU A 387 -20.23 9.99 -10.32
N SER A 388 -20.02 11.22 -10.78
CA SER A 388 -19.19 11.50 -11.95
C SER A 388 -17.70 11.54 -11.59
N TYR A 389 -16.89 10.92 -12.44
CA TYR A 389 -15.44 11.05 -12.39
C TYR A 389 -14.92 12.43 -12.80
N SER A 390 -15.78 13.34 -13.27
CA SER A 390 -15.36 14.66 -13.75
C SER A 390 -14.73 15.57 -12.69
N ILE A 391 -14.84 15.21 -11.41
CA ILE A 391 -14.13 15.86 -10.31
C ILE A 391 -12.62 15.56 -10.30
N VAL A 392 -12.19 14.49 -11.00
CA VAL A 392 -10.79 14.05 -11.03
C VAL A 392 -9.99 14.94 -11.97
N GLU A 393 -9.25 15.87 -11.39
CA GLU A 393 -8.34 16.77 -12.09
C GLU A 393 -7.07 17.11 -11.30
N ASP A 394 -5.95 17.12 -12.00
CA ASP A 394 -4.65 17.35 -11.37
C ASP A 394 -3.65 17.99 -12.34
N SER A 395 -2.56 18.53 -11.81
CA SER A 395 -1.51 19.13 -12.63
C SER A 395 -0.12 18.98 -12.02
N PHE A 396 0.88 18.92 -12.90
CA PHE A 396 2.28 18.87 -12.54
C PHE A 396 3.13 19.64 -13.56
N GLY A 397 3.83 20.66 -13.09
CA GLY A 397 4.53 21.61 -13.96
C GLY A 397 3.56 22.27 -14.93
N SER A 398 3.78 22.10 -16.23
CA SER A 398 2.91 22.62 -17.30
C SER A 398 1.93 21.59 -17.86
N THR A 399 1.84 20.40 -17.25
CA THR A 399 0.94 19.32 -17.69
C THR A 399 -0.30 19.28 -16.80
N GLU A 400 -1.47 19.16 -17.40
CA GLU A 400 -2.77 19.07 -16.74
C GLU A 400 -3.47 17.80 -17.20
N ALA A 401 -4.06 17.06 -16.26
CA ALA A 401 -4.88 15.89 -16.52
C ALA A 401 -6.29 16.10 -15.97
N ARG A 402 -7.31 15.66 -16.71
CA ARG A 402 -8.70 15.68 -16.27
C ARG A 402 -9.48 14.52 -16.86
N ILE A 403 -10.37 13.93 -16.06
CA ILE A 403 -11.42 13.06 -16.58
C ILE A 403 -12.57 13.94 -17.10
N LEU A 404 -12.86 13.89 -18.40
CA LEU A 404 -13.89 14.72 -19.03
C LEU A 404 -15.30 14.15 -18.86
N SER A 405 -15.42 12.83 -18.70
CA SER A 405 -16.68 12.10 -18.60
C SER A 405 -16.45 10.71 -18.04
N GLY A 406 -17.51 10.11 -17.50
CA GLY A 406 -17.52 8.81 -16.86
C GLY A 406 -18.23 8.91 -15.51
N THR A 407 -18.77 7.79 -15.06
CA THR A 407 -19.46 7.63 -13.79
C THR A 407 -18.94 6.39 -13.11
N ASN A 408 -18.91 6.38 -11.78
CA ASN A 408 -18.70 5.16 -11.03
C ASN A 408 -19.93 4.25 -11.23
N GLU A 409 -19.78 3.21 -12.06
CA GLU A 409 -20.86 2.26 -12.41
C GLU A 409 -20.85 1.00 -11.52
N THR A 410 -20.05 1.00 -10.44
CA THR A 410 -20.19 0.03 -9.34
C THR A 410 -21.67 -0.11 -8.99
N LEU A 411 -22.19 -1.33 -8.97
CA LEU A 411 -23.62 -1.58 -8.85
C LEU A 411 -24.07 -1.41 -7.40
N ALA A 412 -25.37 -1.20 -7.16
CA ALA A 412 -25.89 -1.04 -5.80
C ALA A 412 -25.75 -2.34 -4.97
N GLU A 413 -25.65 -3.48 -5.66
CA GLU A 413 -25.33 -4.80 -5.13
C GLU A 413 -23.84 -5.03 -4.85
N ASP A 414 -22.95 -4.13 -5.30
CA ASP A 414 -21.53 -4.18 -4.93
C ASP A 414 -21.35 -3.63 -3.52
N VAL A 415 -21.76 -4.48 -2.58
CA VAL A 415 -21.64 -4.27 -1.13
C VAL A 415 -20.61 -5.24 -0.57
N GLU A 416 -20.00 -4.86 0.54
CA GLU A 416 -19.28 -5.83 1.37
C GLU A 416 -20.27 -6.73 2.15
N SER A 417 -19.74 -7.69 2.91
CA SER A 417 -20.56 -8.75 3.52
C SER A 417 -21.61 -8.28 4.54
N ALA A 418 -21.45 -7.10 5.14
CA ALA A 418 -22.48 -6.51 6.01
C ALA A 418 -23.48 -5.61 5.24
N GLY A 419 -23.44 -5.60 3.91
CA GLY A 419 -24.36 -4.84 3.06
C GLY A 419 -24.01 -3.35 2.90
N ARG A 420 -22.80 -2.93 3.29
CA ARG A 420 -22.35 -1.54 3.10
C ARG A 420 -21.85 -1.33 1.68
N PRO A 421 -22.23 -0.22 1.01
CA PRO A 421 -21.80 0.06 -0.35
C PRO A 421 -20.29 0.34 -0.40
N LEU A 422 -19.66 -0.14 -1.48
CA LEU A 422 -18.26 0.17 -1.77
C LEU A 422 -18.14 1.52 -2.49
N ALA A 423 -17.12 2.31 -2.14
CA ALA A 423 -16.75 3.54 -2.83
C ALA A 423 -15.47 3.33 -3.66
N LYS A 424 -15.27 4.13 -4.71
CA LYS A 424 -14.00 4.19 -5.43
C LYS A 424 -13.13 5.33 -4.90
N THR A 425 -11.88 5.02 -4.63
CA THR A 425 -10.84 6.00 -4.25
C THR A 425 -9.91 6.20 -5.44
N VAL A 426 -10.21 7.21 -6.26
CA VAL A 426 -9.42 7.54 -7.45
C VAL A 426 -8.24 8.40 -7.04
N LYS A 427 -7.03 7.96 -7.38
CA LYS A 427 -5.80 8.66 -6.98
C LYS A 427 -4.93 8.99 -8.17
N THR A 428 -4.25 10.12 -8.10
CA THR A 428 -3.36 10.62 -9.14
C THR A 428 -1.91 10.63 -8.68
N GLY A 429 -1.00 10.70 -9.65
CA GLY A 429 0.42 10.84 -9.39
C GLY A 429 1.18 11.26 -10.64
N TRP A 430 2.38 11.79 -10.45
CA TRP A 430 3.16 12.37 -11.54
C TRP A 430 4.62 11.93 -11.52
N ARG A 431 5.16 11.74 -12.71
CA ARG A 431 6.62 11.68 -12.94
C ARG A 431 7.00 12.66 -14.04
N GLU A 432 8.27 13.05 -14.02
CA GLU A 432 8.85 13.97 -14.98
C GLU A 432 8.61 13.55 -16.44
N THR A 433 8.61 14.55 -17.32
CA THR A 433 8.46 14.37 -18.77
C THR A 433 9.60 13.50 -19.32
N PRO A 434 9.32 12.28 -19.82
CA PRO A 434 10.36 11.45 -20.42
C PRO A 434 10.84 12.04 -21.75
N PRO A 435 12.01 11.63 -22.25
CA PRO A 435 12.41 11.92 -23.62
C PRO A 435 11.32 11.53 -24.63
N ASP A 436 11.24 12.26 -25.73
CA ASP A 436 10.27 12.01 -26.81
C ASP A 436 8.79 12.11 -26.39
N SER A 437 8.50 12.82 -25.30
CA SER A 437 7.13 13.15 -24.89
C SER A 437 6.87 14.65 -24.83
N ALA A 438 5.60 15.01 -24.94
CA ALA A 438 5.11 16.38 -24.86
C ALA A 438 4.39 16.67 -23.52
N SER A 439 4.40 15.74 -22.56
CA SER A 439 3.77 15.90 -21.25
C SER A 439 4.56 15.16 -20.17
N ALA A 440 4.34 15.52 -18.91
CA ALA A 440 4.67 14.65 -17.77
C ALA A 440 3.93 13.30 -17.88
N ILE A 441 4.41 12.29 -17.15
CA ILE A 441 3.67 11.02 -17.02
C ILE A 441 2.65 11.19 -15.91
N PHE A 442 1.38 11.06 -16.25
CA PHE A 442 0.27 11.00 -15.32
C PHE A 442 0.01 9.55 -14.91
N LYS A 443 -0.12 9.26 -13.63
CA LYS A 443 -0.49 7.94 -13.11
C LYS A 443 -1.85 8.05 -12.45
N LEU A 444 -2.71 7.09 -12.76
CA LEU A 444 -4.08 7.00 -12.26
C LEU A 444 -4.25 5.62 -11.62
N TRP A 445 -4.89 5.58 -10.45
CA TRP A 445 -5.27 4.37 -9.74
C TRP A 445 -6.73 4.44 -9.32
N GLY A 446 -7.32 3.29 -9.01
CA GLY A 446 -8.63 3.20 -8.37
C GLY A 446 -9.81 3.34 -9.33
N MET A 447 -9.58 3.17 -10.64
CA MET A 447 -10.67 3.12 -11.61
C MET A 447 -11.23 1.71 -11.74
N THR A 448 -10.38 0.70 -11.60
CA THR A 448 -10.75 -0.72 -11.66
C THR A 448 -11.89 -1.02 -10.69
N ASP A 449 -12.75 -1.95 -11.06
CA ASP A 449 -13.88 -2.36 -10.21
C ASP A 449 -13.40 -2.80 -8.84
N ASN A 450 -14.16 -2.42 -7.81
CA ASN A 450 -13.82 -2.73 -6.43
C ASN A 450 -13.69 -4.24 -6.25
N LEU A 451 -12.68 -4.65 -5.49
CA LEU A 451 -12.58 -6.05 -5.10
C LEU A 451 -13.69 -6.34 -4.10
N SER A 452 -14.65 -7.18 -4.50
CA SER A 452 -15.61 -7.83 -3.61
C SER A 452 -15.62 -9.31 -3.94
N LEU A 453 -14.88 -10.10 -3.15
CA LEU A 453 -15.02 -11.55 -3.17
C LEU A 453 -15.81 -11.96 -1.94
N TYR A 454 -17.12 -11.79 -2.00
CA TYR A 454 -18.05 -12.33 -1.02
C TYR A 454 -19.41 -12.56 -1.67
N ASP A 455 -19.79 -13.82 -1.75
CA ASP A 455 -21.14 -14.27 -2.11
C ASP A 455 -21.33 -15.64 -1.43
N GLU A 456 -22.39 -15.77 -0.64
CA GLU A 456 -22.70 -17.00 0.11
C GLU A 456 -22.93 -18.21 -0.80
N ALA A 457 -23.18 -17.99 -2.11
CA ALA A 457 -23.34 -19.05 -3.11
C ALA A 457 -22.00 -19.52 -3.71
N LEU A 458 -20.89 -18.84 -3.45
CA LEU A 458 -19.58 -19.24 -3.94
C LEU A 458 -19.15 -20.56 -3.31
N THR A 459 -18.64 -21.47 -4.14
CA THR A 459 -18.05 -22.75 -3.74
C THR A 459 -16.78 -23.00 -4.54
N GLY A 460 -15.95 -23.92 -4.08
CA GLY A 460 -14.67 -24.30 -4.67
C GLY A 460 -13.46 -23.63 -4.00
N LEU A 461 -12.29 -23.92 -4.57
CA LEU A 461 -11.00 -23.38 -4.13
C LEU A 461 -10.82 -21.98 -4.72
N LEU A 462 -11.20 -20.94 -3.96
CA LEU A 462 -11.16 -19.56 -4.40
C LEU A 462 -10.09 -18.74 -3.66
N PRO A 463 -9.53 -17.70 -4.29
CA PRO A 463 -9.70 -17.36 -5.70
C PRO A 463 -8.97 -18.35 -6.61
N ASP A 464 -9.50 -18.54 -7.81
CA ASP A 464 -8.95 -19.39 -8.86
C ASP A 464 -8.39 -18.59 -10.06
N SER A 465 -8.45 -17.26 -9.96
CA SER A 465 -8.13 -16.33 -11.04
C SER A 465 -7.72 -14.96 -10.50
N PRO A 466 -6.99 -14.15 -11.29
CA PRO A 466 -6.74 -12.75 -10.96
C PRO A 466 -8.04 -11.94 -10.79
N GLY A 467 -7.99 -10.91 -9.95
CA GLY A 467 -9.08 -9.95 -9.77
C GLY A 467 -9.36 -9.12 -11.03
N PRO A 468 -10.38 -8.25 -10.98
CA PRO A 468 -10.75 -7.40 -12.11
C PRO A 468 -9.57 -6.52 -12.54
N THR A 469 -9.46 -6.28 -13.85
CA THR A 469 -8.47 -5.36 -14.44
C THR A 469 -9.10 -4.35 -15.42
N VAL A 470 -10.44 -4.35 -15.45
CA VAL A 470 -11.28 -3.47 -16.25
C VAL A 470 -11.94 -2.49 -15.29
N SER A 471 -12.08 -1.24 -15.74
CA SER A 471 -12.81 -0.20 -15.05
C SER A 471 -14.10 0.14 -15.79
N ASP A 472 -14.91 1.00 -15.17
CA ASP A 472 -15.92 1.78 -15.87
C ASP A 472 -15.34 2.50 -17.11
N THR A 473 -16.22 2.83 -18.06
CA THR A 473 -15.82 3.64 -19.20
C THR A 473 -15.69 5.12 -18.80
N TYR A 474 -14.52 5.70 -19.07
CA TYR A 474 -14.26 7.11 -18.80
C TYR A 474 -13.45 7.77 -19.92
N VAL A 475 -13.34 9.10 -19.88
CA VAL A 475 -12.62 9.88 -20.88
C VAL A 475 -11.49 10.65 -20.22
N LEU A 476 -10.25 10.25 -20.48
CA LEU A 476 -9.07 10.95 -19.97
C LEU A 476 -8.58 11.98 -20.98
N SER A 477 -8.27 13.18 -20.50
CA SER A 477 -7.60 14.25 -21.26
C SER A 477 -6.30 14.63 -20.57
N LEU A 478 -5.26 14.86 -21.36
CA LEU A 478 -3.93 15.28 -20.91
C LEU A 478 -3.43 16.43 -21.80
N SER A 479 -3.01 17.54 -21.19
CA SER A 479 -2.42 18.66 -21.92
C SER A 479 -1.01 18.30 -22.42
N TYR A 480 -0.57 19.00 -23.48
CA TYR A 480 0.75 18.79 -24.04
C TYR A 480 1.44 20.10 -24.45
N ASP A 481 2.77 20.09 -24.42
CA ASP A 481 3.62 21.15 -24.94
C ASP A 481 3.63 21.12 -26.47
N GLY A 482 2.84 22.01 -27.06
CA GLY A 482 2.73 22.15 -28.51
C GLY A 482 4.04 22.52 -29.22
N THR A 483 5.05 23.04 -28.51
CA THR A 483 6.36 23.33 -29.13
C THR A 483 7.13 22.05 -29.47
N LYS A 484 6.82 20.94 -28.81
CA LYS A 484 7.43 19.63 -29.02
C LYS A 484 6.75 18.81 -30.11
N VAL A 485 5.62 19.29 -30.66
CA VAL A 485 4.80 18.51 -31.59
C VAL A 485 4.61 19.26 -32.91
N PRO A 486 5.24 18.82 -34.01
CA PRO A 486 5.02 19.40 -35.33
C PRO A 486 3.54 19.29 -35.76
N ALA A 487 2.97 20.37 -36.30
CA ALA A 487 1.56 20.42 -36.71
C ALA A 487 1.10 19.25 -37.60
N PRO A 488 1.89 18.73 -38.56
CA PRO A 488 1.49 17.56 -39.35
C PRO A 488 1.28 16.29 -38.50
N LYS A 489 2.05 16.11 -37.40
CA LYS A 489 1.92 14.93 -36.53
C LYS A 489 0.58 14.88 -35.80
N LEU A 490 -0.06 16.04 -35.58
CA LEU A 490 -1.34 16.10 -34.86
C LEU A 490 -2.49 15.41 -35.62
N ARG A 491 -2.37 15.23 -36.94
CA ARG A 491 -3.45 14.69 -37.80
C ARG A 491 -3.28 13.21 -38.15
N THR A 492 -2.19 12.56 -37.71
CA THR A 492 -1.86 11.19 -38.14
C THR A 492 -2.45 10.11 -37.23
N GLY A 493 -2.90 10.46 -36.03
CA GLY A 493 -3.26 9.51 -34.98
C GLY A 493 -2.07 8.86 -34.27
N HIS A 494 -0.83 9.15 -34.67
CA HIS A 494 0.36 8.61 -33.99
C HIS A 494 0.74 9.39 -32.72
N PHE A 495 0.46 10.70 -32.69
CA PHE A 495 0.54 11.52 -31.49
C PHE A 495 -0.80 11.44 -30.77
N CYS A 496 -0.82 10.78 -29.63
CA CYS A 496 -2.02 10.49 -28.85
C CYS A 496 -1.65 10.21 -27.39
N LEU A 497 -2.67 10.04 -26.56
CA LEU A 497 -2.48 9.52 -25.21
C LEU A 497 -1.99 8.06 -25.28
N ARG A 498 -0.90 7.76 -24.59
CA ARG A 498 -0.28 6.44 -24.56
C ARG A 498 -0.22 5.87 -23.16
N ALA A 499 -0.28 4.54 -23.08
CA ALA A 499 -0.08 3.76 -21.87
C ALA A 499 0.98 2.67 -22.10
N LYS A 500 1.52 2.11 -21.02
CA LYS A 500 2.43 0.96 -21.11
C LYS A 500 1.67 -0.34 -21.34
N ASP A 501 2.19 -1.18 -22.23
CA ASP A 501 1.78 -2.57 -22.36
C ASP A 501 2.49 -3.47 -21.33
N ASP A 502 2.18 -4.78 -21.34
CA ASP A 502 2.75 -5.76 -20.42
C ASP A 502 4.28 -5.97 -20.62
N LYS A 503 4.83 -5.41 -21.70
CA LYS A 503 6.27 -5.40 -22.01
C LYS A 503 6.91 -4.04 -21.67
N GLY A 504 6.18 -3.13 -21.04
CA GLY A 504 6.64 -1.79 -20.67
C GLY A 504 6.74 -0.79 -21.83
N ARG A 505 6.18 -1.10 -23.00
CA ARG A 505 6.25 -0.25 -24.20
C ARG A 505 5.09 0.73 -24.25
N TRP A 506 5.35 1.97 -24.67
CA TRP A 506 4.31 2.98 -24.88
C TRP A 506 3.50 2.71 -26.15
N VAL A 507 2.26 2.26 -25.97
CA VAL A 507 1.26 2.02 -27.02
C VAL A 507 0.11 3.03 -26.89
N PRO A 508 -0.67 3.32 -27.95
CA PRO A 508 -1.91 4.07 -27.81
C PRO A 508 -2.75 3.53 -26.65
N ALA A 509 -3.20 4.40 -25.74
CA ALA A 509 -3.86 3.95 -24.51
C ALA A 509 -5.11 3.10 -24.79
N VAL A 510 -5.83 3.42 -25.87
CA VAL A 510 -6.99 2.65 -26.34
C VAL A 510 -6.68 1.21 -26.75
N ASP A 511 -5.42 0.86 -27.05
CA ASP A 511 -5.01 -0.51 -27.36
C ASP A 511 -4.96 -1.40 -26.11
N ARG A 512 -5.07 -0.78 -24.92
CA ARG A 512 -5.17 -1.50 -23.65
C ARG A 512 -6.62 -1.73 -23.23
N ASN A 513 -7.60 -1.12 -23.92
CA ASN A 513 -9.00 -1.33 -23.59
C ASN A 513 -9.42 -2.79 -23.79
N VAL A 514 -10.37 -3.24 -22.98
CA VAL A 514 -11.11 -4.48 -23.26
C VAL A 514 -12.35 -4.10 -24.06
N GLY A 515 -12.40 -4.52 -25.33
CA GLY A 515 -13.47 -4.15 -26.26
C GLY A 515 -13.34 -2.74 -26.84
N GLY A 516 -14.43 -2.24 -27.43
CA GLY A 516 -14.47 -0.94 -28.12
C GLY A 516 -13.94 -0.97 -29.56
N ASN A 517 -14.05 0.16 -30.26
CA ASN A 517 -13.63 0.33 -31.65
C ASN A 517 -12.59 1.45 -31.75
N LYS A 518 -11.37 1.10 -32.15
CA LYS A 518 -10.28 2.08 -32.31
C LYS A 518 -10.62 3.10 -33.39
N ARG A 519 -10.75 4.37 -33.01
CA ARG A 519 -11.05 5.48 -33.93
C ARG A 519 -10.30 6.74 -33.55
N PHE A 520 -9.53 7.28 -34.48
CA PHE A 520 -8.87 8.57 -34.31
C PHE A 520 -9.79 9.74 -34.68
N VAL A 521 -9.72 10.83 -33.91
CA VAL A 521 -10.41 12.10 -34.15
C VAL A 521 -9.43 13.26 -34.01
N TYR A 522 -9.38 14.12 -35.04
CA TYR A 522 -8.70 15.40 -34.95
C TYR A 522 -9.71 16.48 -34.55
N GLY A 523 -9.74 16.83 -33.26
CA GLY A 523 -10.68 17.76 -32.66
C GLY A 523 -11.05 17.37 -31.23
N ARG A 524 -11.90 18.20 -30.60
CA ARG A 524 -12.41 17.99 -29.24
C ARG A 524 -13.20 16.69 -29.09
N TRP A 525 -13.18 16.13 -27.88
CA TRP A 525 -14.09 15.07 -27.48
C TRP A 525 -15.55 15.56 -27.46
N ASN A 526 -16.49 14.64 -27.65
CA ASN A 526 -17.92 14.82 -27.38
C ASN A 526 -18.56 13.46 -27.06
N GLY A 527 -19.78 13.46 -26.49
CA GLY A 527 -20.47 12.26 -26.02
C GLY A 527 -20.84 11.21 -27.07
N SER A 528 -20.69 11.48 -28.38
CA SER A 528 -20.89 10.45 -29.43
C SER A 528 -19.68 9.53 -29.62
N HIS A 529 -18.55 9.85 -29.00
CA HIS A 529 -17.33 9.06 -29.05
C HIS A 529 -17.38 7.91 -28.04
N GLY A 530 -17.56 6.68 -28.51
CA GLY A 530 -17.56 5.48 -27.68
C GLY A 530 -16.16 4.95 -27.33
N LEU A 531 -16.12 3.90 -26.51
CA LEU A 531 -14.91 3.21 -26.07
C LEU A 531 -13.96 2.89 -27.24
N GLY A 532 -12.68 3.23 -27.07
CA GLY A 532 -11.64 3.07 -28.11
C GLY A 532 -11.47 4.28 -29.03
N THR A 533 -12.34 5.29 -28.93
CA THR A 533 -12.13 6.57 -29.63
C THR A 533 -11.05 7.39 -28.90
N TYR A 534 -10.16 8.02 -29.66
CA TYR A 534 -9.10 8.88 -29.14
C TYR A 534 -8.84 10.04 -30.09
N GLY A 535 -8.23 11.10 -29.59
CA GLY A 535 -8.02 12.29 -30.40
C GLY A 535 -7.00 13.28 -29.87
N VAL A 536 -6.81 14.31 -30.68
CA VAL A 536 -5.99 15.47 -30.38
C VAL A 536 -6.85 16.70 -30.61
N ASP A 537 -6.99 17.53 -29.59
CA ASP A 537 -7.60 18.85 -29.69
C ASP A 537 -6.49 19.92 -29.79
N PRO A 538 -6.25 20.50 -30.98
CA PRO A 538 -5.23 21.51 -31.17
C PRO A 538 -5.59 22.86 -30.53
N ASP A 539 -6.88 23.15 -30.30
CA ASP A 539 -7.34 24.43 -29.79
C ASP A 539 -7.05 24.53 -28.29
N THR A 540 -7.29 23.43 -27.55
CA THR A 540 -6.99 23.32 -26.12
C THR A 540 -5.61 22.71 -25.83
N ARG A 541 -4.89 22.24 -26.87
CA ARG A 541 -3.61 21.52 -26.75
C ARG A 541 -3.70 20.31 -25.82
N THR A 542 -4.71 19.49 -26.03
CA THR A 542 -4.91 18.24 -25.29
C THR A 542 -4.91 17.01 -26.19
N VAL A 543 -4.46 15.88 -25.65
CA VAL A 543 -4.76 14.55 -26.19
C VAL A 543 -5.82 13.92 -25.29
N TRP A 544 -6.76 13.17 -25.88
CA TRP A 544 -7.81 12.51 -25.11
C TRP A 544 -8.10 11.10 -25.61
N ALA A 545 -8.63 10.24 -24.75
CA ALA A 545 -9.02 8.88 -25.07
C ALA A 545 -10.21 8.41 -24.23
N VAL A 546 -11.10 7.60 -24.82
CA VAL A 546 -12.16 6.87 -24.11
C VAL A 546 -11.62 5.50 -23.70
N LEU A 547 -11.51 5.27 -22.40
CA LEU A 547 -10.75 4.18 -21.77
C LEU A 547 -11.62 3.37 -20.80
N ASN A 548 -11.19 2.14 -20.51
CA ASN A 548 -11.75 1.29 -19.45
C ASN A 548 -10.67 0.56 -18.64
N ARG A 549 -9.53 1.25 -18.41
CA ARG A 549 -8.44 0.84 -17.54
C ARG A 549 -7.75 2.03 -16.91
N ASP A 550 -7.21 1.87 -15.71
CA ASP A 550 -6.25 2.82 -15.11
C ASP A 550 -4.79 2.50 -15.53
N GLY A 551 -3.83 3.26 -14.99
CA GLY A 551 -2.41 3.07 -15.27
C GLY A 551 -1.63 4.36 -15.49
N GLU A 552 -0.55 4.26 -16.27
CA GLU A 552 0.34 5.38 -16.60
C GLU A 552 0.03 5.92 -17.99
N PHE A 553 -0.05 7.24 -18.10
CA PHE A 553 -0.48 7.96 -19.29
C PHE A 553 0.47 9.09 -19.67
N VAL A 554 0.72 9.25 -20.96
CA VAL A 554 1.61 10.30 -21.48
C VAL A 554 1.21 10.72 -22.90
N ALA A 555 1.40 12.00 -23.25
CA ALA A 555 1.32 12.49 -24.61
C ALA A 555 2.66 12.25 -25.33
N PHE A 556 2.77 11.15 -26.07
CA PHE A 556 4.05 10.68 -26.62
C PHE A 556 4.27 11.11 -28.08
N THR A 557 5.47 11.62 -28.40
CA THR A 557 5.84 12.18 -29.73
C THR A 557 6.75 11.28 -30.58
N GLY A 558 7.36 10.26 -29.95
CA GLY A 558 8.25 9.30 -30.61
C GLY A 558 7.51 8.24 -31.45
N PRO A 559 8.25 7.48 -32.30
CA PRO A 559 7.73 6.25 -32.89
C PRO A 559 7.33 5.25 -31.79
N GLU A 560 6.59 4.17 -32.11
CA GLU A 560 6.37 3.07 -31.15
C GLU A 560 7.68 2.74 -30.43
N GLY A 561 7.69 2.94 -29.10
CA GLY A 561 8.93 3.18 -28.36
C GLY A 561 9.85 1.97 -28.27
N PRO A 562 11.18 2.18 -28.15
CA PRO A 562 12.14 1.13 -27.85
C PRO A 562 11.95 0.60 -26.41
N LYS A 563 12.50 -0.59 -26.15
CA LYS A 563 12.51 -1.26 -24.82
C LYS A 563 13.16 -0.35 -23.77
N ALA A 564 12.48 -0.17 -22.63
CA ALA A 564 13.06 0.46 -21.43
C ALA A 564 14.12 -0.44 -20.80
#